data_AF-A0A2G9EFV8-F1
#
_entry.id   AF-A0A2G9EFV8-F1
#
_cell.length_a   1.000
_cell.length_b   1.000
_cell.length_c   1.000
_cell.angle_alpha   90.00
_cell.angle_beta   90.00
_cell.angle_gamma   90.00
#
_symmetry.space_group_name_H-M   'P 1'
#
loop_
_entity.id
_entity.type
_entity.pdbx_description
1 polymer ?
#
loop_
_entity_poly.entity_id
_entity_poly.type
_entity_poly.pdbx_seq_one_letter_code
_entity_poly.pdbx_strand_id
1 'polypeptide(L)'
;MDKLGYSRETQKLIYAIMNDISNYFTGQDAGKKAYSLDLEETKKQLKQRFLEVYDMQPLKSPITFFSKYLEKNKDRTIGEIEKELKETFIKSLQSTLIENKTFSLALNTLTQNQANDLVKWLLETCIYYDVPLKMDIENLADQYDKAYHYVCLKNKFCCICGKSDGVLHHYDNVARIGGYKFDDGRVLRVMCLCGEHHNEVHAIGTKDFTNKYHVVGIHLDDRQIRELKKIHKGHFQAFKEE
;
A
#
# COMPACT_ATOMS: atom_id res chain seq x y z
N MET A 1 15.31 5.76 -11.67
CA MET A 1 14.94 6.30 -10.34
C MET A 1 13.82 7.29 -10.55
N ASP A 2 12.67 7.03 -9.94
CA ASP A 2 11.47 7.81 -10.21
C ASP A 2 11.59 9.26 -9.71
N LYS A 3 10.86 10.15 -10.40
CA LYS A 3 10.82 11.57 -10.09
C LYS A 3 10.13 11.79 -8.73
N LEU A 4 10.76 12.55 -7.84
CA LEU A 4 10.12 13.02 -6.62
C LEU A 4 9.04 14.06 -6.94
N GLY A 5 7.94 14.00 -6.21
CA GLY A 5 6.74 14.76 -6.52
C GLY A 5 5.53 13.83 -6.56
N TYR A 6 4.47 14.23 -5.85
CA TYR A 6 3.14 13.63 -5.97
C TYR A 6 2.05 14.72 -5.90
N SER A 7 0.83 14.37 -6.27
CA SER A 7 -0.27 15.33 -6.43
C SER A 7 -0.77 15.89 -5.10
N ARG A 8 -1.37 17.10 -5.13
CA ARG A 8 -2.01 17.70 -3.95
C ARG A 8 -3.24 16.91 -3.54
N GLU A 9 -3.92 16.30 -4.49
CA GLU A 9 -5.09 15.44 -4.32
C GLU A 9 -4.72 14.21 -3.48
N THR A 10 -3.66 13.49 -3.85
CA THR A 10 -3.15 12.35 -3.08
C THR A 10 -2.71 12.78 -1.68
N GLN A 11 -2.08 13.96 -1.54
CA GLN A 11 -1.69 14.47 -0.22
C GLN A 11 -2.89 14.76 0.69
N LYS A 12 -3.92 15.44 0.16
CA LYS A 12 -5.16 15.71 0.89
C LYS A 12 -5.81 14.41 1.33
N LEU A 13 -5.79 13.41 0.45
CA LEU A 13 -6.33 12.09 0.74
C LEU A 13 -5.60 11.41 1.91
N ILE A 14 -4.27 11.36 1.87
CA ILE A 14 -3.44 10.79 2.96
C ILE A 14 -3.82 11.45 4.30
N TYR A 15 -3.88 12.79 4.35
CA TYR A 15 -4.20 13.50 5.58
C TYR A 15 -5.65 13.32 6.03
N ALA A 16 -6.61 13.21 5.10
CA ALA A 16 -8.00 12.95 5.42
C ALA A 16 -8.16 11.55 6.06
N ILE A 17 -7.52 10.53 5.51
CA ILE A 17 -7.57 9.17 6.09
C ILE A 17 -6.91 9.14 7.47
N MET A 18 -5.71 9.72 7.61
CA MET A 18 -5.03 9.79 8.91
C MET A 18 -5.86 10.53 9.97
N ASN A 19 -6.60 11.57 9.56
CA ASN A 19 -7.51 12.29 10.45
C ASN A 19 -8.66 11.40 10.93
N ASP A 20 -9.30 10.64 10.04
CA ASP A 20 -10.42 9.78 10.40
C ASP A 20 -9.98 8.57 11.23
N ILE A 21 -8.78 8.03 10.96
CA ILE A 21 -8.14 7.04 11.84
C ILE A 21 -7.95 7.62 13.24
N SER A 22 -7.42 8.84 13.36
CA SER A 22 -7.23 9.50 14.67
C SER A 22 -8.56 9.75 15.38
N ASN A 23 -9.59 10.19 14.65
CA ASN A 23 -10.94 10.37 15.21
C ASN A 23 -11.48 9.06 15.78
N TYR A 24 -11.41 7.97 15.01
CA TYR A 24 -11.93 6.66 15.43
C TYR A 24 -11.30 6.20 16.75
N PHE A 25 -9.97 6.24 16.85
CA PHE A 25 -9.27 5.81 18.07
C PHE A 25 -9.41 6.78 19.26
N THR A 26 -9.96 7.98 19.03
CA THR A 26 -10.29 8.95 20.09
C THR A 26 -11.79 9.05 20.37
N GLY A 27 -12.61 8.20 19.75
CA GLY A 27 -14.07 8.18 19.93
C GLY A 27 -14.81 9.33 19.26
N GLN A 28 -14.20 9.98 18.26
CA GLN A 28 -14.82 11.03 17.45
C GLN A 28 -15.41 10.47 16.15
N ASP A 29 -16.47 11.10 15.66
CA ASP A 29 -17.06 10.76 14.36
C ASP A 29 -16.10 11.05 13.20
N ALA A 30 -16.21 10.25 12.14
CA ALA A 30 -15.49 10.47 10.89
C ALA A 30 -15.75 11.90 10.35
N GLY A 31 -14.70 12.55 9.86
CA GLY A 31 -14.79 13.85 9.22
C GLY A 31 -14.85 15.04 10.17
N LYS A 32 -14.76 14.81 11.48
CA LYS A 32 -14.44 15.85 12.46
C LYS A 32 -12.97 16.22 12.35
N LYS A 33 -12.60 17.39 12.86
CA LYS A 33 -11.19 17.76 12.98
C LYS A 33 -10.62 17.03 14.19
N ALA A 34 -9.65 16.14 13.96
CA ALA A 34 -9.00 15.42 15.04
C ALA A 34 -8.29 16.35 16.04
N TYR A 35 -8.18 15.89 17.28
CA TYR A 35 -7.39 16.56 18.30
C TYR A 35 -5.92 16.60 17.88
N SER A 36 -5.28 17.76 18.00
CA SER A 36 -3.98 17.98 17.35
C SER A 36 -2.87 17.08 17.88
N LEU A 37 -2.85 16.80 19.19
CA LEU A 37 -1.85 15.91 19.79
C LEU A 37 -2.05 14.45 19.33
N ASP A 38 -3.29 13.97 19.36
CA ASP A 38 -3.64 12.61 18.94
C ASP A 38 -3.40 12.40 17.45
N LEU A 39 -3.65 13.42 16.63
CA LEU A 39 -3.40 13.37 15.19
C LEU A 39 -1.89 13.26 14.88
N GLU A 40 -1.04 14.02 15.58
CA GLU A 40 0.42 13.93 15.37
C GLU A 40 0.98 12.59 15.83
N GLU A 41 0.51 12.05 16.95
CA GLU A 41 0.90 10.72 17.42
C GLU A 41 0.39 9.62 16.45
N THR A 42 -0.85 9.74 15.97
CA THR A 42 -1.42 8.84 14.95
C THR A 42 -0.58 8.85 13.67
N LYS A 43 -0.22 10.02 13.16
CA LYS A 43 0.65 10.15 11.96
C LYS A 43 1.99 9.48 12.17
N LYS A 44 2.60 9.66 13.34
CA LYS A 44 3.90 9.05 13.69
C LYS A 44 3.80 7.52 13.68
N GLN A 45 2.79 6.97 14.34
CA GLN A 45 2.57 5.52 14.41
C GLN A 45 2.29 4.93 13.01
N LEU A 46 1.40 5.54 12.24
CA LEU A 46 1.07 5.07 10.88
C LEU A 46 2.29 5.07 9.97
N LYS A 47 3.12 6.12 10.01
CA LYS A 47 4.37 6.16 9.24
C LYS A 47 5.34 5.07 9.66
N GLN A 48 5.52 4.86 10.96
CA GLN A 48 6.40 3.80 11.46
C GLN A 48 5.91 2.42 11.00
N ARG A 49 4.62 2.13 11.14
CA ARG A 49 4.01 0.86 10.72
C ARG A 49 4.08 0.65 9.21
N PHE A 50 3.92 1.70 8.41
CA PHE A 50 4.08 1.61 6.97
C PHE A 50 5.51 1.18 6.59
N LEU A 51 6.54 1.73 7.26
CA LEU A 51 7.93 1.35 7.04
C LEU A 51 8.26 -0.10 7.46
N GLU A 52 7.45 -0.74 8.30
CA GLU A 52 7.63 -2.16 8.67
C GLU A 52 7.27 -3.11 7.53
N VAL A 53 6.41 -2.68 6.60
CA VAL A 53 5.90 -3.51 5.51
C VAL A 53 6.30 -3.00 4.12
N TYR A 54 6.60 -1.71 3.99
CA TYR A 54 6.95 -1.09 2.72
C TYR A 54 8.42 -0.66 2.70
N ASP A 55 9.15 -1.16 1.70
CA ASP A 55 10.54 -0.77 1.50
C ASP A 55 10.61 0.52 0.67
N MET A 56 10.92 1.62 1.35
CA MET A 56 11.08 2.94 0.75
C MET A 56 12.38 3.10 -0.04
N GLN A 57 13.28 2.11 -0.01
CA GLN A 57 14.59 2.15 -0.66
C GLN A 57 15.41 3.41 -0.30
N PRO A 58 15.65 3.69 1.00
CA PRO A 58 16.43 4.86 1.41
C PRO A 58 17.91 4.75 0.99
N LEU A 59 18.58 5.89 0.88
CA LEU A 59 20.03 5.94 0.67
C LEU A 59 20.74 5.31 1.88
N LYS A 60 21.74 4.44 1.65
CA LYS A 60 22.54 3.79 2.71
C LYS A 60 23.42 4.75 3.54
N SER A 61 23.77 5.91 2.99
CA SER A 61 24.62 6.91 3.67
C SER A 61 24.21 8.30 3.22
N PRO A 62 23.07 8.81 3.72
CA PRO A 62 22.43 10.00 3.16
C PRO A 62 23.32 11.24 3.20
N ILE A 63 24.04 11.45 4.32
CA ILE A 63 24.92 12.60 4.50
C ILE A 63 26.15 12.52 3.59
N THR A 64 26.78 11.35 3.48
CA THR A 64 27.90 11.13 2.57
C THR A 64 27.49 11.33 1.11
N PHE A 65 26.30 10.85 0.73
CA PHE A 65 25.74 11.06 -0.60
C PHE A 65 25.61 12.55 -0.92
N PHE A 66 25.07 13.34 0.02
CA PHE A 66 24.94 14.79 -0.14
C PHE A 66 26.31 15.49 -0.19
N SER A 67 27.24 15.16 0.71
CA SER A 67 28.60 15.73 0.72
C SER A 67 29.32 15.51 -0.61
N LYS A 68 29.28 14.29 -1.15
CA LYS A 68 29.89 13.96 -2.45
C LYS A 68 29.30 14.76 -3.60
N TYR A 69 27.99 15.04 -3.56
CA TYR A 69 27.36 15.90 -4.56
C TYR A 69 27.90 17.33 -4.48
N LEU A 70 28.06 17.88 -3.27
CA LEU A 70 28.64 19.21 -3.07
C LEU A 70 30.09 19.28 -3.55
N GLU A 71 30.92 18.32 -3.17
CA GLU A 71 32.33 18.23 -3.58
C GLU A 71 32.49 18.16 -5.10
N LYS A 72 31.66 17.35 -5.78
CA LYS A 72 31.68 17.20 -7.24
C LYS A 72 31.28 18.48 -7.97
N ASN A 73 30.47 19.33 -7.37
CA ASN A 73 29.92 20.54 -7.99
C ASN A 73 30.49 21.84 -7.39
N LYS A 74 31.59 21.76 -6.63
CA LYS A 74 32.18 22.89 -5.90
C LYS A 74 32.58 24.08 -6.78
N ASP A 75 32.91 23.82 -8.05
CA ASP A 75 33.37 24.83 -9.00
C ASP A 75 32.22 25.43 -9.83
N ARG A 76 30.98 24.97 -9.60
CA ARG A 76 29.77 25.48 -10.24
C ARG A 76 29.06 26.46 -9.32
N THR A 77 28.38 27.43 -9.90
CA THR A 77 27.52 28.37 -9.16
C THR A 77 26.23 27.69 -8.72
N ILE A 78 25.62 28.20 -7.64
CA ILE A 78 24.34 27.66 -7.14
C ILE A 78 23.24 27.74 -8.19
N GLY A 79 23.17 28.81 -8.98
CA GLY A 79 22.17 28.96 -10.04
C GLY A 79 22.22 27.85 -11.10
N GLU A 80 23.43 27.35 -11.42
CA GLU A 80 23.62 26.26 -12.38
C GLU A 80 23.17 24.89 -11.85
N ILE A 81 23.13 24.72 -10.52
CA ILE A 81 22.85 23.42 -9.87
C ILE A 81 21.60 23.42 -9.00
N GLU A 82 20.87 24.54 -8.89
CA GLU A 82 19.86 24.74 -7.85
C GLU A 82 18.83 23.61 -7.79
N LYS A 83 18.35 23.16 -8.96
CA LYS A 83 17.37 22.08 -9.07
C LYS A 83 17.92 20.75 -8.56
N GLU A 84 19.08 20.34 -9.07
CA GLU A 84 19.73 19.09 -8.69
C GLU A 84 20.16 19.10 -7.21
N LEU A 85 20.62 20.24 -6.71
CA LEU A 85 20.98 20.45 -5.32
C LEU A 85 19.76 20.27 -4.41
N LYS A 86 18.61 20.88 -4.76
CA LYS A 86 17.34 20.70 -4.03
C LYS A 86 16.90 19.24 -4.04
N GLU A 87 16.92 18.56 -5.18
CA GLU A 87 16.55 17.14 -5.28
C GLU A 87 17.48 16.25 -4.45
N THR A 88 18.79 16.49 -4.50
CA THR A 88 19.80 15.74 -3.73
C THR A 88 19.61 15.96 -2.24
N PHE A 89 19.39 17.20 -1.81
CA PHE A 89 19.11 17.54 -0.41
C PHE A 89 17.85 16.83 0.10
N ILE A 90 16.74 16.90 -0.65
CA ILE A 90 15.49 16.25 -0.26
C ILE A 90 15.65 14.73 -0.13
N LYS A 91 16.34 14.09 -1.09
CA LYS A 91 16.62 12.64 -1.02
C LYS A 91 17.43 12.27 0.21
N SER A 92 18.46 13.06 0.53
CA SER A 92 19.29 12.86 1.71
C SER A 92 18.49 13.02 3.00
N LEU A 93 17.72 14.10 3.12
CA LEU A 93 16.87 14.36 4.28
C LEU A 93 15.81 13.26 4.46
N GLN A 94 15.10 12.88 3.40
CA GLN A 94 14.07 11.84 3.46
C GLN A 94 14.66 10.50 3.87
N SER A 95 15.82 10.12 3.34
CA SER A 95 16.49 8.88 3.71
C SER A 95 16.91 8.90 5.19
N THR A 96 17.41 10.04 5.68
CA THR A 96 17.74 10.22 7.11
C THR A 96 16.51 10.09 8.01
N LEU A 97 15.35 10.60 7.58
CA LEU A 97 14.10 10.42 8.31
C LEU A 97 13.69 8.95 8.37
N ILE A 98 13.83 8.22 7.25
CA ILE A 98 13.49 6.79 7.15
C ILE A 98 14.37 5.95 8.08
N GLU A 99 15.67 6.25 8.16
CA GLU A 99 16.58 5.62 9.14
C GLU A 99 16.11 5.83 10.59
N ASN A 100 15.44 6.96 10.86
CA ASN A 100 14.81 7.30 12.14
C ASN A 100 13.34 6.86 12.22
N LYS A 101 12.94 5.86 11.42
CA LYS A 101 11.60 5.23 11.43
C LYS A 101 10.44 6.20 11.17
N THR A 102 10.67 7.25 10.38
CA THR A 102 9.62 8.18 9.95
C THR A 102 9.90 8.71 8.55
N PHE A 103 9.01 9.52 8.00
CA PHE A 103 9.25 10.16 6.71
C PHE A 103 8.40 11.43 6.54
N SER A 104 8.87 12.33 5.68
CA SER A 104 8.10 13.53 5.33
C SER A 104 7.05 13.21 4.27
N LEU A 105 5.91 13.88 4.40
CA LEU A 105 4.81 13.89 3.43
C LEU A 105 4.77 15.23 2.67
N ALA A 106 5.83 16.03 2.63
CA ALA A 106 5.85 17.19 1.76
C ALA A 106 5.80 16.75 0.27
N LEU A 107 5.25 17.56 -0.63
CA LEU A 107 4.96 17.09 -2.00
C LEU A 107 6.15 16.51 -2.76
N ASN A 108 7.36 17.02 -2.49
CA ASN A 108 8.56 16.61 -3.22
C ASN A 108 9.40 15.59 -2.44
N THR A 109 8.87 14.99 -1.36
CA THR A 109 9.62 14.04 -0.54
C THR A 109 9.31 12.58 -0.86
N LEU A 110 8.24 12.32 -1.61
CA LEU A 110 7.85 11.00 -2.11
C LEU A 110 7.63 11.05 -3.62
N THR A 111 7.70 9.89 -4.27
CA THR A 111 7.19 9.72 -5.63
C THR A 111 5.67 9.54 -5.60
N GLN A 112 5.01 9.75 -6.75
CA GLN A 112 3.56 9.49 -6.86
C GLN A 112 3.20 8.04 -6.51
N ASN A 113 4.03 7.08 -6.90
CA ASN A 113 3.80 5.66 -6.60
C ASN A 113 3.89 5.39 -5.08
N GLN A 114 4.93 5.89 -4.41
CA GLN A 114 5.07 5.76 -2.95
C GLN A 114 3.88 6.37 -2.20
N ALA A 115 3.39 7.52 -2.65
CA ALA A 115 2.23 8.16 -2.03
C ALA A 115 0.93 7.36 -2.25
N ASN A 116 0.75 6.78 -3.44
CA ASN A 116 -0.39 5.90 -3.73
C ASN A 116 -0.33 4.60 -2.92
N ASP A 117 0.85 4.02 -2.75
CA ASP A 117 1.06 2.81 -1.94
C ASP A 117 0.73 3.05 -0.46
N LEU A 118 1.02 4.26 0.03
CA LEU A 118 0.62 4.69 1.37
C LEU A 118 -0.90 4.84 1.47
N VAL A 119 -1.56 5.47 0.50
CA VAL A 119 -3.04 5.56 0.47
C VAL A 119 -3.66 4.17 0.53
N LYS A 120 -3.18 3.26 -0.32
CA LYS A 120 -3.63 1.86 -0.36
C LYS A 120 -3.49 1.19 1.00
N TRP A 121 -2.32 1.31 1.63
CA TRP A 121 -2.08 0.74 2.96
C TRP A 121 -2.94 1.36 4.07
N LEU A 122 -3.22 2.67 3.99
CA LEU A 122 -4.12 3.35 4.92
C LEU A 122 -5.57 2.83 4.75
N LEU A 123 -6.04 2.62 3.52
CA LEU A 123 -7.36 2.02 3.27
C LEU A 123 -7.43 0.58 3.81
N GLU A 124 -6.39 -0.23 3.60
CA GLU A 124 -6.27 -1.57 4.17
C GLU A 124 -6.37 -1.51 5.72
N THR A 125 -5.72 -0.52 6.33
CA THR A 125 -5.79 -0.28 7.78
C THR A 125 -7.21 0.09 8.23
N CYS A 126 -7.88 0.99 7.52
CA CYS A 126 -9.24 1.38 7.84
C CYS A 126 -10.20 0.20 7.76
N ILE A 127 -10.11 -0.61 6.71
CA ILE A 127 -10.97 -1.79 6.53
C ILE A 127 -10.72 -2.81 7.64
N TYR A 128 -9.46 -3.06 7.99
CA TYR A 128 -9.13 -4.04 9.02
C TYR A 128 -9.66 -3.66 10.41
N TYR A 129 -9.61 -2.37 10.76
CA TYR A 129 -10.08 -1.85 12.04
C TYR A 129 -11.53 -1.33 12.00
N ASP A 130 -12.24 -1.48 10.88
CA ASP A 130 -13.58 -0.93 10.66
C ASP A 130 -13.66 0.58 10.96
N VAL A 131 -12.65 1.33 10.52
CA VAL A 131 -12.60 2.79 10.66
C VAL A 131 -13.53 3.42 9.64
N PRO A 132 -14.59 4.14 10.08
CA PRO A 132 -15.45 4.87 9.17
C PRO A 132 -14.69 6.05 8.56
N LEU A 133 -14.88 6.26 7.26
CA LEU A 133 -14.28 7.37 6.52
C LEU A 133 -15.39 8.34 6.08
N LYS A 134 -15.16 9.64 6.23
CA LYS A 134 -16.11 10.68 5.78
C LYS A 134 -16.03 10.96 4.29
N MET A 135 -14.97 10.48 3.64
CA MET A 135 -14.66 10.84 2.26
C MET A 135 -15.73 10.37 1.28
N ASP A 136 -15.78 11.05 0.15
CA ASP A 136 -16.60 10.64 -0.98
C ASP A 136 -15.98 9.38 -1.61
N ILE A 137 -16.38 8.21 -1.11
CA ILE A 137 -15.83 6.89 -1.48
C ILE A 137 -15.99 6.64 -2.98
N GLU A 138 -16.90 7.33 -3.67
CA GLU A 138 -17.14 7.17 -5.12
C GLU A 138 -15.86 7.32 -5.95
N ASN A 139 -14.99 8.28 -5.61
CA ASN A 139 -13.74 8.50 -6.34
C ASN A 139 -12.64 7.47 -6.00
N LEU A 140 -12.85 6.65 -4.97
CA LEU A 140 -11.89 5.68 -4.45
C LEU A 140 -12.44 4.25 -4.43
N ALA A 141 -13.62 4.01 -4.99
CA ALA A 141 -14.31 2.73 -4.89
C ALA A 141 -13.44 1.57 -5.36
N ASP A 142 -12.73 1.72 -6.48
CA ASP A 142 -11.79 0.71 -6.99
C ASP A 142 -10.59 0.47 -6.05
N GLN A 143 -10.07 1.52 -5.41
CA GLN A 143 -8.97 1.38 -4.45
C GLN A 143 -9.44 0.73 -3.16
N TYR A 144 -10.65 1.07 -2.71
CA TYR A 144 -11.29 0.50 -1.54
C TYR A 144 -11.60 -0.99 -1.76
N ASP A 145 -12.17 -1.34 -2.91
CA ASP A 145 -12.45 -2.74 -3.28
C ASP A 145 -11.17 -3.58 -3.32
N LYS A 146 -10.10 -3.05 -3.91
CA LYS A 146 -8.78 -3.71 -3.91
C LYS A 146 -8.20 -3.89 -2.51
N ALA A 147 -8.32 -2.87 -1.66
CA ALA A 147 -7.88 -2.93 -0.27
C ALA A 147 -8.71 -3.97 0.52
N TYR A 148 -10.02 -4.03 0.30
CA TYR A 148 -10.93 -4.99 0.94
C TYR A 148 -10.56 -6.44 0.59
N HIS A 149 -10.38 -6.73 -0.70
CA HIS A 149 -9.93 -8.05 -1.16
C HIS A 149 -8.59 -8.45 -0.57
N TYR A 150 -7.65 -7.51 -0.47
CA TYR A 150 -6.36 -7.77 0.15
C TYR A 150 -6.47 -8.04 1.65
N VAL A 151 -7.28 -7.27 2.38
CA VAL A 151 -7.53 -7.49 3.82
C VAL A 151 -8.17 -8.86 4.04
N CYS A 152 -9.12 -9.25 3.19
CA CYS A 152 -9.72 -10.59 3.19
C CYS A 152 -8.66 -11.68 3.00
N LEU A 153 -7.78 -11.56 2.01
CA LEU A 153 -6.67 -12.48 1.78
C LEU A 153 -5.69 -12.56 2.95
N LYS A 154 -5.37 -11.42 3.57
CA LYS A 154 -4.42 -11.32 4.69
C LYS A 154 -4.98 -11.96 5.96
N ASN A 155 -6.29 -11.82 6.19
CA ASN A 155 -6.95 -12.30 7.41
C ASN A 155 -7.75 -13.58 7.24
N LYS A 156 -7.72 -14.18 6.04
CA LYS A 156 -8.47 -15.40 5.69
C LYS A 156 -9.99 -15.25 5.88
N PHE A 157 -10.52 -14.07 5.55
CA PHE A 157 -11.96 -13.86 5.48
C PHE A 157 -12.46 -14.05 4.05
N CYS A 158 -13.60 -14.72 3.89
CA CYS A 158 -14.26 -14.80 2.59
C CYS A 158 -14.74 -13.41 2.16
N CYS A 159 -14.35 -12.95 0.97
CA CYS A 159 -14.77 -11.63 0.46
C CYS A 159 -16.28 -11.53 0.17
N ILE A 160 -17.00 -12.66 0.14
CA ILE A 160 -18.45 -12.71 -0.12
C ILE A 160 -19.26 -12.67 1.16
N CYS A 161 -18.90 -13.48 2.16
CA CYS A 161 -19.72 -13.66 3.37
C CYS A 161 -18.98 -13.42 4.69
N GLY A 162 -17.70 -13.06 4.66
CA GLY A 162 -16.91 -12.73 5.86
C GLY A 162 -16.51 -13.92 6.75
N LYS A 163 -16.88 -15.17 6.41
CA LYS A 163 -16.44 -16.36 7.17
C LYS A 163 -14.91 -16.44 7.25
N SER A 164 -14.38 -16.85 8.40
CA SER A 164 -12.95 -16.83 8.77
C SER A 164 -12.15 -18.07 8.37
N ASP A 165 -12.72 -18.93 7.53
CA ASP A 165 -12.10 -20.13 6.95
C ASP A 165 -11.69 -19.91 5.48
N GLY A 166 -11.46 -18.66 5.10
CA GLY A 166 -11.12 -18.26 3.73
C GLY A 166 -9.77 -18.82 3.27
N VAL A 167 -9.75 -19.32 2.04
CA VAL A 167 -8.55 -19.73 1.32
C VAL A 167 -8.33 -18.87 0.08
N LEU A 168 -7.08 -18.76 -0.35
CA LEU A 168 -6.74 -18.06 -1.59
C LEU A 168 -7.29 -18.84 -2.79
N HIS A 169 -8.06 -18.15 -3.61
CA HIS A 169 -8.57 -18.63 -4.89
C HIS A 169 -7.92 -17.84 -6.03
N HIS A 170 -7.39 -18.55 -7.03
CA HIS A 170 -6.97 -17.93 -8.29
C HIS A 170 -8.20 -17.67 -9.17
N TYR A 171 -8.57 -16.40 -9.30
CA TYR A 171 -9.66 -15.98 -10.19
C TYR A 171 -9.35 -16.32 -11.65
N ASP A 172 -8.11 -16.11 -12.07
CA ASP A 172 -7.59 -16.56 -13.36
C ASP A 172 -6.97 -17.96 -13.22
N ASN A 173 -7.39 -18.92 -14.04
CA ASN A 173 -6.90 -20.30 -13.96
C ASN A 173 -5.35 -20.37 -14.00
N VAL A 174 -4.75 -20.97 -12.97
CA VAL A 174 -3.29 -21.10 -12.81
C VAL A 174 -2.61 -21.87 -13.95
N ALA A 175 -3.34 -22.74 -14.66
CA ALA A 175 -2.83 -23.43 -15.85
C ALA A 175 -2.40 -22.45 -16.96
N ARG A 176 -2.95 -21.23 -17.00
CA ARG A 176 -2.59 -20.19 -17.97
C ARG A 176 -1.12 -19.77 -17.91
N ILE A 177 -0.48 -19.95 -16.76
CA ILE A 177 0.95 -19.69 -16.56
C ILE A 177 1.76 -20.97 -16.39
N GLY A 178 1.18 -22.15 -16.68
CA GLY A 178 1.86 -23.45 -16.56
C GLY A 178 1.82 -24.07 -15.15
N GLY A 179 0.97 -23.56 -14.26
CA GLY A 179 0.75 -24.11 -12.92
C GLY A 179 1.51 -23.40 -11.79
N TYR A 180 1.26 -23.85 -10.55
CA TYR A 180 1.74 -23.20 -9.32
C TYR A 180 3.25 -22.95 -9.25
N LYS A 181 4.07 -23.82 -9.87
CA LYS A 181 5.54 -23.67 -9.89
C LYS A 181 6.03 -22.41 -10.62
N PHE A 182 5.18 -21.81 -11.47
CA PHE A 182 5.47 -20.58 -12.21
C PHE A 182 4.67 -19.39 -11.68
N ASP A 183 3.84 -19.59 -10.65
CA ASP A 183 3.07 -18.52 -10.03
C ASP A 183 3.98 -17.67 -9.15
N ASP A 184 4.22 -16.43 -9.56
CA ASP A 184 4.91 -15.41 -8.76
C ASP A 184 3.94 -14.41 -8.12
N GLY A 185 2.63 -14.56 -8.34
CA GLY A 185 1.59 -13.70 -7.79
C GLY A 185 1.33 -12.39 -8.54
N ARG A 186 2.12 -12.06 -9.58
CA ARG A 186 2.00 -10.78 -10.30
C ARG A 186 1.02 -10.83 -11.45
N VAL A 187 0.81 -12.01 -12.03
CA VAL A 187 0.08 -12.17 -13.30
C VAL A 187 -1.40 -12.51 -13.09
N LEU A 188 -1.72 -13.38 -12.13
CA LEU A 188 -3.08 -13.88 -11.95
C LEU A 188 -3.80 -13.06 -10.88
N ARG A 189 -5.08 -12.79 -11.12
CA ARG A 189 -5.92 -12.22 -10.08
C ARG A 189 -6.26 -13.26 -9.02
N VAL A 190 -6.35 -12.81 -7.78
CA VAL A 190 -6.67 -13.65 -6.62
C VAL A 190 -7.77 -13.02 -5.77
N MET A 191 -8.48 -13.87 -5.02
CA MET A 191 -9.48 -13.46 -4.01
C MET A 191 -9.51 -14.47 -2.86
N CYS A 192 -10.14 -14.15 -1.75
CA CYS A 192 -10.27 -15.07 -0.62
C CYS A 192 -11.70 -15.59 -0.52
N LEU A 193 -11.89 -16.91 -0.56
CA LEU A 193 -13.20 -17.57 -0.51
C LEU A 193 -13.22 -18.63 0.58
N CYS A 194 -14.31 -18.73 1.36
CA CYS A 194 -14.54 -19.86 2.25
C CYS A 194 -14.84 -21.13 1.44
N GLY A 195 -14.83 -22.31 2.09
CA GLY A 195 -15.05 -23.58 1.40
C GLY A 195 -16.33 -23.65 0.57
N GLU A 196 -17.42 -23.05 1.05
CA GLU A 196 -18.71 -22.98 0.36
C GLU A 196 -18.60 -22.21 -0.97
N HIS A 197 -18.15 -20.96 -0.93
CA HIS A 197 -18.01 -20.13 -2.13
C HIS A 197 -16.87 -20.61 -3.04
N HIS A 198 -15.82 -21.21 -2.47
CA HIS A 198 -14.73 -21.79 -3.24
C HIS A 198 -15.20 -23.00 -4.06
N ASN A 199 -16.05 -23.85 -3.47
CA ASN A 199 -16.66 -24.96 -4.20
C ASN A 199 -17.69 -24.46 -5.21
N GLU A 200 -18.46 -23.42 -4.87
CA GLU A 200 -19.43 -22.83 -5.78
C GLU A 200 -18.78 -22.27 -7.04
N VAL A 201 -17.70 -21.48 -6.93
CA VAL A 201 -17.01 -20.95 -8.12
C VAL A 201 -16.46 -22.05 -9.03
N HIS A 202 -16.03 -23.19 -8.46
CA HIS A 202 -15.65 -24.36 -9.24
C HIS A 202 -16.84 -25.07 -9.89
N ALA A 203 -18.01 -25.04 -9.26
CA ALA A 203 -19.22 -25.70 -9.77
C ALA A 203 -19.89 -24.91 -10.91
N ILE A 204 -20.01 -23.58 -10.77
CA ILE A 204 -20.72 -22.72 -11.74
C ILE A 204 -19.77 -22.00 -12.70
N GLY A 205 -18.47 -21.98 -12.41
CA GLY A 205 -17.46 -21.29 -13.19
C GLY A 205 -17.34 -19.79 -12.84
N THR A 206 -16.14 -19.25 -13.06
CA THR A 206 -15.77 -17.87 -12.68
C THR A 206 -16.71 -16.82 -13.25
N LYS A 207 -17.14 -16.95 -14.51
CA LYS A 207 -18.02 -15.95 -15.15
C LYS A 207 -19.37 -15.82 -14.44
N ASP A 208 -20.01 -16.95 -14.14
CA ASP A 208 -21.33 -16.95 -13.50
C ASP A 208 -21.22 -16.57 -12.02
N PHE A 209 -20.13 -16.96 -11.35
CA PHE A 209 -19.81 -16.52 -10.00
C PHE A 209 -19.62 -14.99 -9.92
N THR A 210 -18.85 -14.41 -10.86
CA THR A 210 -18.65 -12.96 -10.98
C THR A 210 -19.98 -12.24 -11.22
N ASN A 211 -20.84 -12.77 -12.08
CA ASN A 211 -22.15 -12.16 -12.34
C ASN A 211 -23.07 -12.24 -11.13
N LYS A 212 -23.03 -13.34 -10.37
CA LYS A 212 -23.87 -13.56 -9.19
C LYS A 212 -23.49 -12.65 -8.02
N TYR A 213 -22.19 -12.51 -7.74
CA TYR A 213 -21.69 -11.78 -6.57
C TYR A 213 -21.07 -10.43 -6.90
N HIS A 214 -21.04 -10.03 -8.17
CA HIS A 214 -20.42 -8.79 -8.65
C HIS A 214 -18.97 -8.61 -8.18
N VAL A 215 -18.22 -9.71 -8.16
CA VAL A 215 -16.87 -9.79 -7.58
C VAL A 215 -15.83 -10.14 -8.64
N VAL A 216 -14.69 -9.46 -8.61
CA VAL A 216 -13.52 -9.79 -9.44
C VAL A 216 -12.28 -9.89 -8.56
N GLY A 217 -11.37 -10.80 -8.91
CA GLY A 217 -10.12 -10.92 -8.18
C GLY A 217 -9.21 -9.70 -8.39
N ILE A 218 -8.22 -9.53 -7.52
CA ILE A 218 -7.26 -8.43 -7.57
C ILE A 218 -5.89 -8.90 -8.05
N HIS A 219 -5.18 -8.03 -8.76
CA HIS A 219 -3.73 -8.19 -8.93
C HIS A 219 -3.03 -7.71 -7.67
N LEU A 220 -1.94 -8.39 -7.30
CA LEU A 220 -1.13 -8.05 -6.15
C LEU A 220 0.13 -7.29 -6.59
N ASP A 221 0.57 -6.36 -5.73
CA ASP A 221 1.92 -5.81 -5.82
C ASP A 221 2.92 -6.64 -5.00
N ASP A 222 4.21 -6.37 -5.18
CA ASP A 222 5.28 -7.11 -4.52
C ASP A 222 5.24 -7.02 -2.99
N ARG A 223 4.77 -5.90 -2.42
CA ARG A 223 4.57 -5.79 -0.97
C ARG A 223 3.52 -6.80 -0.51
N GLN A 224 2.38 -6.81 -1.18
CA GLN A 224 1.26 -7.68 -0.87
C GLN A 224 1.64 -9.16 -1.05
N ILE A 225 2.36 -9.51 -2.12
CA ILE A 225 2.80 -10.89 -2.36
C ILE A 225 3.74 -11.37 -1.25
N ARG A 226 4.71 -10.54 -0.83
CA ARG A 226 5.62 -10.87 0.29
C ARG A 226 4.86 -11.18 1.58
N GLU A 227 3.84 -10.39 1.91
CA GLU A 227 3.03 -10.64 3.10
C GLU A 227 2.17 -11.91 2.95
N LEU A 228 1.48 -12.08 1.81
CA LEU A 228 0.58 -13.20 1.59
C LEU A 228 1.30 -14.54 1.44
N LYS A 229 2.54 -14.56 0.92
CA LYS A 229 3.38 -15.78 0.87
C LYS A 229 3.70 -16.32 2.26
N LYS A 230 3.74 -15.45 3.29
CA LYS A 230 3.92 -15.88 4.69
C LYS A 230 2.69 -16.62 5.22
N ILE A 231 1.50 -16.31 4.69
CA ILE A 231 0.19 -16.78 5.16
C ILE A 231 -0.30 -17.99 4.35
N HIS A 232 -0.09 -17.98 3.04
CA HIS A 232 -0.59 -18.97 2.07
C HIS A 232 0.55 -19.83 1.52
N LYS A 233 1.07 -20.76 2.33
CA LYS A 233 2.33 -21.51 2.09
C LYS A 233 2.41 -22.38 0.81
N GLY A 234 1.32 -22.57 0.07
CA GLY A 234 1.29 -23.29 -1.22
C GLY A 234 1.28 -22.40 -2.47
N HIS A 235 1.16 -21.08 -2.30
CA HIS A 235 0.98 -20.10 -3.38
C HIS A 235 2.26 -19.31 -3.64
N PHE A 236 2.31 -18.63 -4.79
CA PHE A 236 3.42 -17.75 -5.16
C PHE A 236 4.79 -18.45 -5.16
N GLN A 237 4.86 -19.70 -5.63
CA GLN A 237 6.06 -20.54 -5.53
C GLN A 237 7.24 -19.95 -6.29
N ALA A 238 7.00 -19.27 -7.41
CA ALA A 238 8.03 -18.62 -8.22
C ALA A 238 8.45 -17.24 -7.70
N PHE A 239 7.72 -16.66 -6.73
CA PHE A 239 8.08 -15.36 -6.16
C PHE A 239 9.38 -15.47 -5.35
N LYS A 240 10.39 -14.69 -5.72
CA LYS A 240 11.67 -14.60 -5.01
C LYS A 240 11.69 -13.31 -4.19
N GLU A 241 11.99 -13.42 -2.90
CA GLU A 241 12.30 -12.27 -2.07
C GLU A 241 13.68 -11.75 -2.52
N GLU A 242 13.73 -10.50 -3.00
CA GLU A 242 14.99 -9.80 -3.28
C GLU A 242 15.68 -9.39 -1.97
#